data_AF-A0A934ZR38-F1
#
_entry.id   AF-A0A934ZR38-F1
#
_cell.length_a   1.000
_cell.length_b   1.000
_cell.length_c   1.000
_cell.angle_alpha   90.00
_cell.angle_beta   90.00
_cell.angle_gamma   90.00
#
_symmetry.space_group_name_H-M   'P 1'
#
loop_
_entity.id
_entity.type
_entity.pdbx_description
1 polymer ?
#
loop_
_entity_poly.entity_id
_entity_poly.type
_entity_poly.pdbx_seq_one_letter_code
_entity_poly.pdbx_strand_id
1 'polypeptide(L)'
;MEMQVLQVEGFQKRVVYNASKAYVAQLARGDEYPELDDVIAISICDFELWPRASGEPEVPLVSHWRMQEQHGGRRGLAQIQYVFVELPKLPLDRPPGAEVEEWAYLFRRAAKSPRCRPFLHSAGRGRRSTRRARRTSAARSGKPTIA
;
A
#
# COMPACT_ATOMS: atom_id res chain seq x y z
N MET A 1 -15.96 -21.71 21.51
CA MET A 1 -15.09 -20.52 21.31
C MET A 1 -13.89 -20.99 20.53
N GLU A 2 -13.89 -20.75 19.22
CA GLU A 2 -12.82 -21.19 18.33
C GLU A 2 -11.81 -20.04 18.21
N MET A 3 -10.61 -20.27 18.74
CA MET A 3 -9.52 -19.31 18.76
C MET A 3 -8.96 -19.21 17.33
N GLN A 4 -8.99 -18.02 16.72
CA GLN A 4 -8.41 -17.78 15.39
C GLN A 4 -6.88 -17.88 15.44
N VAL A 5 -6.36 -19.11 15.36
CA VAL A 5 -4.94 -19.42 15.17
C VAL A 5 -4.74 -19.75 13.69
N LEU A 6 -4.78 -18.73 12.85
CA LEU A 6 -4.55 -18.79 11.41
C LEU A 6 -4.56 -17.35 10.97
N GLN A 7 -3.47 -16.78 10.43
CA GLN A 7 -3.58 -15.65 9.46
C GLN A 7 -2.22 -15.09 8.99
N VAL A 8 -1.03 -15.49 9.50
CA VAL A 8 0.22 -14.85 9.03
C VAL A 8 0.54 -15.20 7.57
N GLU A 9 0.47 -16.49 7.20
CA GLU A 9 0.70 -16.92 5.81
C GLU A 9 -0.41 -16.44 4.86
N GLY A 10 -1.66 -16.45 5.32
CA GLY A 10 -2.81 -15.92 4.57
C GLY A 10 -2.72 -14.41 4.36
N PHE A 11 -2.15 -13.68 5.32
CA PHE A 11 -1.95 -12.24 5.23
C PHE A 11 -0.98 -11.89 4.11
N GLN A 12 0.21 -12.51 4.07
CA GLN A 12 1.19 -12.26 3.00
C GLN A 12 0.59 -12.56 1.62
N LYS A 13 -0.12 -13.69 1.47
CA LYS A 13 -0.82 -14.05 0.23
C LYS A 13 -1.84 -13.00 -0.21
N ARG A 14 -2.58 -12.40 0.73
CA ARG A 14 -3.54 -11.31 0.45
C ARG A 14 -2.84 -10.01 0.05
N VAL A 15 -1.73 -9.66 0.70
CA VAL A 15 -0.94 -8.48 0.34
C VAL A 15 -0.43 -8.60 -1.09
N VAL A 16 0.16 -9.75 -1.45
CA VAL A 16 0.61 -10.05 -2.81
C VAL A 16 -0.55 -9.99 -3.81
N TYR A 17 -1.66 -10.69 -3.52
CA TYR A 17 -2.85 -10.69 -4.38
C TYR A 17 -3.37 -9.26 -4.62
N ASN A 18 -3.51 -8.46 -3.57
CA ASN A 18 -4.03 -7.10 -3.67
C ASN A 18 -3.08 -6.18 -4.45
N ALA A 19 -1.77 -6.30 -4.24
CA ALA A 19 -0.77 -5.52 -4.97
C ALA A 19 -0.78 -5.87 -6.47
N SER A 20 -0.78 -7.16 -6.80
CA SER A 20 -0.88 -7.62 -8.18
C SER A 20 -2.20 -7.20 -8.83
N LYS A 21 -3.32 -7.30 -8.10
CA LYS A 21 -4.63 -6.86 -8.57
C LYS A 21 -4.66 -5.35 -8.83
N ALA A 22 -4.09 -4.54 -7.93
CA ALA A 22 -4.01 -3.10 -8.11
C ALA A 22 -3.16 -2.72 -9.33
N TYR A 23 -2.07 -3.46 -9.58
CA TYR A 23 -1.22 -3.25 -10.75
C TYR A 23 -1.95 -3.56 -12.06
N VAL A 24 -2.56 -4.74 -12.18
CA VAL A 24 -3.24 -5.13 -13.44
C VAL A 24 -4.56 -4.40 -13.68
N ALA A 25 -5.21 -3.90 -12.63
CA ALA A 25 -6.48 -3.18 -12.74
C ALA A 25 -6.34 -1.76 -13.31
N GLN A 26 -5.11 -1.27 -13.49
CA GLN A 26 -4.86 0.03 -14.14
C GLN A 26 -5.21 -0.01 -15.64
N LEU A 27 -5.10 -1.18 -16.29
CA LEU A 27 -5.41 -1.32 -17.71
C LEU A 27 -6.92 -1.45 -17.93
N ALA A 28 -7.49 -0.56 -18.73
CA ALA A 28 -8.78 -0.78 -19.36
C ALA A 28 -8.62 -1.68 -20.61
N ARG A 29 -9.74 -2.18 -21.11
CA ARG A 29 -9.74 -3.04 -22.31
C ARG A 29 -9.28 -2.23 -23.52
N GLY A 30 -8.08 -2.52 -24.01
CA GLY A 30 -7.50 -1.89 -25.20
C GLY A 30 -6.33 -0.95 -24.91
N ASP A 31 -5.94 -0.77 -23.64
CA ASP A 31 -4.81 0.07 -23.25
C ASP A 31 -3.47 -0.64 -23.48
N GLU A 32 -2.43 0.15 -23.77
CA GLU A 32 -1.08 -0.37 -23.97
C GLU A 32 -0.34 -0.53 -22.63
N TYR A 33 0.42 -1.63 -22.48
CA TYR A 33 1.20 -1.95 -21.28
C TYR A 33 2.23 -0.90 -20.78
N PRO A 34 2.83 -0.03 -21.62
CA PRO A 34 3.79 0.97 -21.16
C PRO A 34 3.22 2.04 -20.23
N GLU A 35 1.90 2.13 -20.07
CA GLU A 35 1.23 3.15 -19.25
C GLU A 35 1.02 2.75 -17.77
N LEU A 36 1.55 1.61 -17.34
CA LEU A 36 1.39 1.13 -15.97
C LEU A 36 2.27 1.90 -14.97
N ASP A 37 1.63 2.49 -13.96
CA ASP A 37 2.27 3.10 -12.81
C ASP A 37 2.75 2.02 -11.80
N ASP A 38 3.86 2.32 -11.13
CA ASP A 38 4.37 1.49 -10.04
C ASP A 38 3.38 1.45 -8.86
N VAL A 39 3.25 0.27 -8.24
CA VAL A 39 2.40 0.02 -7.07
C VAL A 39 3.26 -0.17 -5.82
N ILE A 40 2.97 0.61 -4.77
CA ILE A 40 3.55 0.42 -3.44
C ILE A 40 2.46 -0.07 -2.49
N ALA A 41 2.51 -1.35 -2.13
CA ALA A 41 1.59 -1.95 -1.18
C ALA A 41 2.06 -1.68 0.25
N ILE A 42 1.36 -0.80 0.97
CA ILE A 42 1.65 -0.48 2.37
C ILE A 42 0.73 -1.31 3.28
N SER A 43 1.34 -2.06 4.20
CA SER A 43 0.67 -2.95 5.15
C SER A 43 1.01 -2.55 6.58
N ILE A 44 0.01 -2.18 7.37
CA ILE A 44 0.17 -1.86 8.80
C ILE A 44 -0.28 -3.07 9.61
N CYS A 45 0.61 -3.63 10.41
CA CYS A 45 0.40 -4.88 11.15
C CYS A 45 0.39 -4.63 12.65
N ASP A 46 -0.58 -5.19 13.36
CA ASP A 46 -0.65 -5.21 14.83
C ASP A 46 0.04 -6.46 15.46
N PHE A 47 0.70 -7.26 14.63
CA PHE A 47 1.49 -8.43 14.99
C PHE A 47 2.89 -8.36 14.33
N GLU A 48 3.83 -9.16 14.83
CA GLU A 48 5.15 -9.32 14.21
C GLU A 48 5.06 -10.32 13.06
N LEU A 49 5.32 -9.85 11.84
CA LEU A 49 5.39 -10.67 10.64
C LEU A 49 6.77 -11.31 10.47
N TRP A 50 7.81 -10.60 10.93
CA TRP A 50 9.19 -11.12 11.02
C TRP A 50 9.69 -10.98 12.46
N PRO A 51 9.45 -11.99 13.32
CA PRO A 51 9.98 -12.02 14.68
C PRO A 51 11.52 -12.04 14.66
N ARG A 52 12.14 -11.50 15.71
CA ARG A 52 13.60 -11.61 15.89
C ARG A 52 14.00 -13.09 16.01
N ALA A 53 14.91 -13.53 15.15
CA ALA A 53 15.47 -14.86 15.15
C ALA A 53 17.00 -14.80 15.21
N SER A 54 17.61 -15.73 15.96
CA SER A 54 19.07 -15.81 16.07
C SER A 54 19.69 -16.18 14.72
N GLY A 55 20.59 -15.34 14.22
CA GLY A 55 21.33 -15.58 12.98
C GLY A 55 20.73 -14.95 11.72
N GLU A 56 19.58 -14.27 11.83
CA GLU A 56 18.99 -13.50 10.72
C GLU A 56 19.09 -11.99 10.99
N PRO A 57 19.26 -11.16 9.95
CA PRO A 57 19.17 -9.71 10.09
C PRO A 57 17.81 -9.28 10.64
N GLU A 58 17.82 -8.37 11.60
CA GLU A 58 16.58 -7.85 12.17
C GLU A 58 15.79 -7.02 11.15
N VAL A 59 14.50 -7.31 11.02
CA VAL A 59 13.58 -6.50 10.23
C VAL A 59 13.05 -5.35 11.10
N PRO A 60 13.27 -4.07 10.72
CA PRO A 60 12.89 -2.91 11.53
C PRO A 60 11.37 -2.67 11.52
N LEU A 61 10.91 -1.68 12.30
CA LEU A 61 9.52 -1.20 12.36
C LEU A 61 8.93 -0.96 10.96
N VAL A 62 9.69 -0.34 10.07
CA VAL A 62 9.30 -0.05 8.69
C VAL A 62 10.24 -0.80 7.75
N SER A 63 9.75 -1.82 7.07
CA SER A 63 10.55 -2.63 6.15
C SER A 63 10.10 -2.47 4.70
N HIS A 64 11.07 -2.39 3.79
CA HIS A 64 10.85 -2.19 2.36
C HIS A 64 11.30 -3.41 1.57
N TRP A 65 10.41 -3.96 0.74
CA TRP A 65 10.64 -5.18 -0.01
C TRP A 65 10.37 -4.93 -1.49
N ARG A 66 11.28 -5.42 -2.34
CA ARG A 66 11.20 -5.32 -3.80
C ARG A 66 11.89 -6.52 -4.44
N MET A 67 11.61 -6.77 -5.71
CA MET A 67 12.31 -7.82 -6.45
C MET A 67 13.77 -7.41 -6.76
N GLN A 68 14.64 -8.41 -6.74
CA GLN A 68 16.05 -8.29 -7.07
C GLN A 68 16.56 -9.61 -7.66
N GLU A 69 17.56 -9.53 -8.53
CA GLU A 69 18.29 -10.70 -9.03
C GLU A 69 19.04 -11.37 -7.87
N GLN A 70 19.04 -12.70 -7.84
CA GLN A 70 19.42 -13.47 -6.65
C GLN A 70 20.93 -13.62 -6.46
N HIS A 71 21.73 -13.54 -7.52
CA HIS A 71 23.19 -13.75 -7.46
C HIS A 71 23.95 -12.44 -7.22
N GLY A 72 23.61 -11.39 -7.96
CA GLY A 72 24.27 -10.09 -7.95
C GLY A 72 23.47 -8.99 -7.24
N GLY A 73 22.25 -9.27 -6.76
CA GLY A 73 21.44 -8.30 -6.03
C GLY A 73 20.96 -7.12 -6.86
N ARG A 74 21.09 -7.17 -8.19
CA ARG A 74 20.67 -6.08 -9.08
C ARG A 74 19.15 -5.92 -8.95
N ARG A 75 18.73 -4.71 -8.59
CA ARG A 75 17.31 -4.35 -8.51
C ARG A 75 16.70 -4.35 -9.91
N GLY A 76 15.54 -4.96 -10.04
CA GLY A 76 14.76 -5.06 -11.27
C GLY A 76 13.34 -5.46 -10.93
N LEU A 77 12.42 -5.41 -11.90
CA LEU A 77 11.00 -5.70 -11.67
C LEU A 77 10.42 -4.85 -10.52
N ALA A 78 10.67 -3.54 -10.56
CA ALA A 78 10.35 -2.60 -9.48
C ALA A 78 8.88 -2.14 -9.44
N GLN A 79 8.04 -2.66 -10.35
CA GLN A 79 6.66 -2.23 -10.54
C GLN A 79 5.77 -2.53 -9.34
N ILE A 80 6.13 -3.51 -8.51
CA ILE A 80 5.44 -3.79 -7.27
C ILE A 80 6.45 -3.80 -6.12
N GLN A 81 6.22 -2.92 -5.16
CA GLN A 81 7.00 -2.83 -3.93
C GLN A 81 6.07 -3.02 -2.73
N TYR A 82 6.62 -3.53 -1.64
CA TYR A 82 5.89 -3.75 -0.41
C TYR A 82 6.55 -2.99 0.73
N VAL A 83 5.74 -2.34 1.54
CA VAL A 83 6.17 -1.67 2.77
C VAL A 83 5.35 -2.23 3.91
N PHE A 84 6.02 -2.73 4.95
CA PHE A 84 5.36 -3.22 6.15
C PHE A 84 5.70 -2.34 7.34
N VAL A 85 4.68 -1.99 8.11
CA VAL A 85 4.79 -1.24 9.37
C VAL A 85 4.33 -2.16 10.50
N GLU A 86 5.26 -2.74 11.25
CA GLU A 86 4.98 -3.71 12.31
C GLU A 86 4.86 -3.01 13.67
N LEU A 87 3.65 -2.62 14.06
CA LEU A 87 3.37 -1.82 15.26
C LEU A 87 3.94 -2.39 16.57
N PRO A 88 4.03 -3.72 16.81
CA PRO A 88 4.66 -4.26 18.01
C PRO A 88 6.14 -3.88 18.17
N LYS A 89 6.85 -3.63 17.06
CA LYS A 89 8.28 -3.25 17.04
C LYS A 89 8.54 -1.81 17.47
N LEU A 90 7.50 -0.99 17.62
CA LEU A 90 7.64 0.38 18.12
C LEU A 90 8.00 0.37 19.61
N PRO A 91 9.14 0.95 20.03
CA PRO A 91 9.45 1.14 21.44
C PRO A 91 8.43 2.07 22.12
N LEU A 92 7.97 1.71 23.32
CA LEU A 92 7.02 2.52 24.10
C LEU A 92 7.65 3.15 25.36
N ASP A 93 8.90 2.79 25.65
CA ASP A 93 9.72 3.32 26.74
C ASP A 93 10.29 4.71 26.43
N ARG A 94 10.20 5.16 25.17
CA ARG A 94 10.58 6.50 24.72
C ARG A 94 9.50 7.14 23.86
N PRO A 95 9.48 8.48 23.75
CA PRO A 95 8.68 9.15 22.73
C PRO A 95 9.12 8.74 21.31
N PRO A 96 8.18 8.75 20.35
CA PRO A 96 8.51 8.69 18.92
C PRO A 96 9.50 9.78 18.54
N GLY A 97 10.53 9.42 17.78
CA GLY A 97 11.56 10.36 17.32
C GLY A 97 11.45 10.73 15.84
N ALA A 98 10.71 9.94 15.06
CA ALA A 98 10.49 10.14 13.63
C ALA A 98 8.99 10.21 13.33
N GLU A 99 8.61 10.92 12.27
CA GLU A 99 7.21 11.08 11.86
C GLU A 99 6.47 9.74 11.69
N VAL A 100 7.14 8.74 11.11
CA VAL A 100 6.53 7.40 10.96
C VAL A 100 6.29 6.72 12.32
N GLU A 101 7.16 6.95 13.31
CA GLU A 101 6.94 6.45 14.67
C GLU A 101 5.76 7.16 15.34
N GLU A 102 5.53 8.44 15.07
CA GLU A 102 4.37 9.20 15.58
C GLU A 102 3.06 8.63 15.04
N TRP A 103 2.98 8.38 13.73
CA TRP A 103 1.84 7.73 13.10
C TRP A 103 1.65 6.30 13.62
N ALA A 104 2.73 5.52 13.75
CA ALA A 104 2.67 4.16 14.31
C ALA A 104 2.17 4.18 15.76
N TYR A 105 2.61 5.14 16.56
CA TYR A 105 2.15 5.34 17.94
C TYR A 105 0.65 5.64 17.98
N LEU A 106 0.16 6.51 17.09
CA LEU A 106 -1.26 6.83 16.96
C LEU A 106 -2.08 5.57 16.61
N PHE A 107 -1.67 4.80 15.59
CA PHE A 107 -2.38 3.58 15.19
C PHE A 107 -2.43 2.55 16.32
N ARG A 108 -1.31 2.36 17.03
CA ARG A 108 -1.23 1.43 18.16
C ARG A 108 -2.12 1.85 19.34
N ARG A 109 -2.31 3.15 19.57
CA ARG A 109 -3.25 3.66 20.59
C ARG A 109 -4.70 3.56 20.16
N ALA A 110 -5.01 3.87 18.90
CA ALA A 110 -6.36 3.77 18.36
C ALA A 110 -6.91 2.34 18.47
N ALA A 111 -6.08 1.33 18.22
CA ALA A 111 -6.44 -0.08 18.38
C ALA A 111 -6.82 -0.46 19.83
N LYS A 112 -6.28 0.23 20.84
CA LYS A 112 -6.52 -0.02 22.26
C LYS A 112 -7.68 0.78 22.85
N SER A 113 -8.23 1.75 22.11
CA SER A 113 -9.28 2.64 22.60
C SER A 113 -10.67 2.14 22.16
N PRO A 114 -11.58 1.78 23.08
CA PRO A 114 -12.96 1.40 22.73
C PRO A 114 -13.80 2.55 22.15
N ARG A 115 -13.28 3.79 22.12
CA ARG A 115 -13.96 4.97 21.58
C ARG A 115 -13.74 5.21 20.08
N CYS A 116 -12.96 4.38 19.39
CA CYS A 116 -12.74 4.49 17.94
C CYS A 116 -13.90 3.90 17.10
N ARG A 117 -15.15 4.32 17.35
CA ARG A 117 -16.30 4.34 16.42
C ARG A 117 -17.21 5.49 16.89
N PRO A 118 -17.50 6.56 16.12
CA PRO A 118 -17.86 6.57 14.69
C PRO A 118 -17.35 7.80 13.91
N PHE A 119 -16.30 7.69 13.10
CA PHE A 119 -16.00 8.73 12.08
C PHE A 119 -16.25 8.25 10.64
N LEU A 120 -16.68 6.99 10.46
CA LEU A 120 -16.90 6.37 9.15
C LEU A 120 -18.37 6.37 8.67
N HIS A 121 -19.32 6.95 9.43
CA HIS A 121 -20.73 7.04 9.01
C HIS A 121 -21.20 8.46 8.63
N SER A 122 -20.31 9.44 8.49
CA SER A 122 -20.68 10.78 8.00
C SER A 122 -19.80 11.26 6.86
N ALA A 123 -19.70 10.47 5.79
CA ALA A 123 -19.29 10.96 4.48
C ALA A 123 -20.12 10.25 3.41
N GLY A 124 -21.31 10.77 3.10
CA GLY A 124 -22.15 10.17 2.06
C GLY A 124 -23.59 10.64 1.87
N ARG A 125 -24.06 11.73 2.50
CA ARG A 125 -25.22 12.50 2.00
C ARG A 125 -24.79 13.92 1.69
N GLY A 126 -23.98 14.05 0.64
CA GLY A 126 -23.56 15.33 0.08
C GLY A 126 -23.79 15.33 -1.43
N ARG A 127 -24.86 16.00 -1.84
CA ARG A 127 -25.28 16.39 -3.20
C ARG A 127 -24.30 16.07 -4.34
N ARG A 128 -24.76 15.24 -5.30
CA ARG A 128 -24.22 15.21 -6.67
C ARG A 128 -24.45 16.59 -7.30
N SER A 129 -23.41 17.41 -7.40
CA SER A 129 -23.38 18.50 -8.38
C SER A 129 -22.65 18.00 -9.61
N THR A 130 -23.40 17.62 -10.64
CA THR A 130 -22.87 17.28 -11.95
C THR A 130 -22.40 18.56 -12.63
N ARG A 131 -21.10 18.88 -12.55
CA ARG A 131 -20.51 19.92 -13.38
C ARG A 131 -20.12 19.29 -14.71
N ARG A 132 -21.04 19.38 -15.67
CA ARG A 132 -20.88 18.96 -17.07
C ARG A 132 -19.80 19.83 -17.72
N ALA A 133 -18.59 19.29 -17.89
CA ALA A 133 -17.56 19.95 -18.69
C ALA A 133 -18.05 20.02 -20.15
N ARG A 134 -18.26 21.24 -20.65
CA ARG A 134 -18.59 21.51 -22.05
C ARG A 134 -17.38 21.14 -22.90
N ARG A 135 -17.57 20.21 -23.84
CA ARG A 135 -16.67 20.00 -24.97
C ARG A 135 -16.66 21.27 -25.82
N THR A 136 -15.53 21.98 -25.87
CA THR A 136 -15.25 22.96 -26.91
C THR A 136 -14.64 22.24 -28.11
N SER A 137 -15.43 22.18 -29.18
CA SER A 137 -14.99 21.85 -30.53
C SER A 137 -14.06 22.95 -31.05
N ALA A 138 -12.88 22.57 -31.53
CA ALA A 138 -12.10 23.39 -32.44
C ALA A 138 -11.56 22.48 -33.54
N ALA A 139 -12.11 22.65 -34.74
CA ALA A 139 -11.65 22.04 -35.97
C ALA A 139 -10.48 22.85 -36.56
N ARG A 140 -9.42 22.17 -37.01
CA ARG A 140 -8.61 22.41 -38.23
C ARG A 140 -7.35 21.52 -38.16
N SER A 141 -7.26 20.47 -38.95
CA SER A 141 -6.73 20.41 -40.33
C SER A 141 -5.20 20.57 -40.41
N GLY A 142 -4.52 19.48 -40.79
CA GLY A 142 -3.13 19.51 -41.26
C GLY A 142 -2.39 18.19 -41.02
N LYS A 143 -2.46 17.26 -41.99
CA LYS A 143 -1.41 16.23 -42.17
C LYS A 143 -0.13 16.91 -42.68
N PRO A 144 1.08 16.37 -42.45
CA PRO A 144 1.70 15.41 -43.39
C PRO A 144 2.47 14.27 -42.68
N THR A 145 2.38 13.03 -43.17
CA THR A 145 3.30 12.33 -44.10
C THR A 145 4.60 11.82 -43.46
N ILE A 146 4.83 10.53 -43.71
CA ILE A 146 5.86 9.60 -43.21
C ILE A 146 7.26 9.98 -43.69
N ALA A 147 8.26 9.73 -42.84
CA ALA A 147 9.54 9.12 -43.19
C ALA A 147 9.96 8.22 -42.02
#